data_AF-X1P2T8-F1
#
_entry.id   AF-X1P2T8-F1
#
_cell.length_a   1.000
_cell.length_b   1.000
_cell.length_c   1.000
_cell.angle_alpha   90.00
_cell.angle_beta   90.00
_cell.angle_gamma   90.00
#
_symmetry.space_group_name_H-M   'P 1'
#
loop_
_entity.id
_entity.type
_entity.pdbx_description
1 polymer ?
#
loop_
_entity_poly.entity_id
_entity_poly.type
_entity_poly.pdbx_seq_one_letter_code
_entity_poly.pdbx_strand_id
1 'polypeptide(L)'
;MAITNCLNFGNPTKPYVFWQFRRCVEGIADACGILETPVSGGNVSFYNENPKGAIDPTPVVGMLGLIEKMDFLCTPWFKKEGDLIILLGECREEIGGSEYLQLIHGLKAGQTPRLDLERERAVQDTCLEVIRARLVSSAHDCSEGGLAVSLNLIRGRV
;
A
#
# COMPACT_ATOMS: atom_id res chain seq x y z
N MET A 1 -10.31 -12.07 4.71
CA MET A 1 -10.41 -10.80 3.95
C MET A 1 -10.55 -11.14 2.48
N ALA A 2 -10.95 -10.21 1.62
CA ALA A 2 -10.95 -10.40 0.16
C ALA A 2 -10.59 -9.10 -0.54
N ILE A 3 -10.06 -9.18 -1.76
CA ILE A 3 -9.75 -8.00 -2.58
C ILE A 3 -10.59 -7.94 -3.85
N THR A 4 -10.79 -6.72 -4.34
CA THR A 4 -11.18 -6.43 -5.72
C THR A 4 -10.09 -5.59 -6.36
N ASN A 5 -9.92 -5.68 -7.68
CA ASN A 5 -8.94 -4.87 -8.38
C ASN A 5 -9.51 -4.12 -9.58
N CYS A 6 -8.89 -3.00 -9.94
CA CYS A 6 -9.13 -2.28 -11.17
C CYS A 6 -7.78 -2.02 -11.84
N LEU A 7 -7.50 -2.76 -12.91
CA LEU A 7 -6.21 -2.78 -13.60
C LEU A 7 -6.26 -1.85 -14.82
N ASN A 8 -5.51 -0.75 -14.80
CA ASN A 8 -5.50 0.24 -15.89
C ASN A 8 -4.14 0.27 -16.58
N PHE A 9 -4.15 -0.04 -17.88
CA PHE A 9 -2.94 -0.18 -18.71
C PHE A 9 -3.15 0.41 -20.10
N GLY A 10 -2.04 0.67 -20.81
CA GLY A 10 -2.02 1.13 -22.21
C GLY A 10 -2.46 0.05 -23.21
N ASN A 11 -2.05 0.20 -24.48
CA ASN A 11 -2.40 -0.78 -25.52
C ASN A 11 -1.68 -2.13 -25.32
N PRO A 12 -2.39 -3.25 -25.11
CA PRO A 12 -1.82 -4.56 -24.80
C PRO A 12 -1.14 -5.24 -26.00
N THR A 13 -1.34 -4.73 -27.22
CA THR A 13 -0.63 -5.26 -28.40
C THR A 13 0.86 -4.88 -28.41
N LYS A 14 1.24 -3.84 -27.63
CA LYS A 14 2.64 -3.46 -27.43
C LYS A 14 3.29 -4.42 -26.42
N PRO A 15 4.37 -5.15 -26.77
CA PRO A 15 4.94 -6.17 -25.90
C PRO A 15 5.34 -5.68 -24.50
N TYR A 16 5.85 -4.44 -24.39
CA TYR A 16 6.25 -3.88 -23.09
C TYR A 16 5.05 -3.61 -22.17
N VAL A 17 3.91 -3.18 -22.72
CA VAL A 17 2.68 -2.92 -21.95
C VAL A 17 2.12 -4.26 -21.45
N PHE A 18 2.08 -5.26 -22.32
CA PHE A 18 1.62 -6.59 -21.93
C PHE A 18 2.53 -7.23 -20.87
N TRP A 19 3.84 -7.01 -20.97
CA TRP A 19 4.80 -7.43 -19.94
C TRP A 19 4.50 -6.77 -18.58
N GLN A 20 4.26 -5.45 -18.56
CA GLN A 20 3.88 -4.73 -17.33
C GLN A 20 2.60 -5.29 -16.72
N PHE A 21 1.56 -5.49 -17.53
CA PHE A 21 0.31 -6.09 -17.10
C PHE A 21 0.52 -7.48 -16.49
N ARG A 22 1.25 -8.36 -17.19
CA ARG A 22 1.56 -9.71 -16.71
C ARG A 22 2.29 -9.69 -15.37
N ARG A 23 3.36 -8.89 -15.25
CA ARG A 23 4.14 -8.78 -14.01
C ARG A 23 3.30 -8.23 -12.86
N CYS A 24 2.40 -7.30 -13.13
CA CYS A 24 1.47 -6.77 -12.14
C CYS A 24 0.50 -7.85 -11.64
N VAL A 25 -0.10 -8.62 -12.54
CA VAL A 25 -1.03 -9.71 -12.17
C VAL A 25 -0.31 -10.79 -11.36
N GLU A 26 0.91 -11.17 -11.76
CA GLU A 26 1.74 -12.13 -11.02
C GLU A 26 2.07 -11.60 -9.61
N GLY A 27 2.49 -10.34 -9.47
CA GLY A 27 2.76 -9.75 -8.15
C GLY A 27 1.53 -9.66 -7.24
N ILE A 28 0.35 -9.36 -7.79
CA ILE A 28 -0.92 -9.40 -7.04
C ILE A 28 -1.22 -10.84 -6.61
N ALA A 29 -1.02 -11.83 -7.49
CA ALA A 29 -1.25 -13.23 -7.16
C ALA A 29 -0.32 -13.72 -6.05
N ASP A 30 0.97 -13.37 -6.09
CA ASP A 30 1.94 -13.70 -5.05
C ASP A 30 1.54 -13.10 -3.69
N ALA A 31 1.18 -11.81 -3.67
CA ALA A 31 0.71 -11.12 -2.47
C ALA A 31 -0.58 -11.74 -1.91
N CYS A 32 -1.58 -12.01 -2.77
CA CYS A 32 -2.81 -12.67 -2.37
C CYS A 32 -2.58 -14.07 -1.81
N GLY A 33 -1.61 -14.81 -2.35
CA GLY A 33 -1.23 -16.14 -1.88
C GLY A 33 -0.67 -16.11 -0.46
N ILE A 34 0.24 -15.18 -0.18
CA ILE A 34 0.90 -15.07 1.14
C ILE A 34 -0.04 -14.46 2.19
N LEU A 35 -0.80 -13.42 1.83
CA LEU A 35 -1.71 -12.71 2.73
C LEU A 35 -3.07 -13.40 2.88
N GLU A 36 -3.30 -14.51 2.18
CA GLU A 36 -4.54 -15.28 2.20
C GLU A 36 -5.78 -14.41 1.88
N THR A 37 -5.62 -13.49 0.93
CA THR A 37 -6.67 -12.54 0.52
C THR A 37 -7.12 -12.83 -0.92
N PRO A 38 -8.12 -13.71 -1.13
CA PRO A 38 -8.57 -14.04 -2.48
C PRO A 38 -9.14 -12.83 -3.23
N VAL A 39 -8.99 -12.85 -4.55
CA VAL A 39 -9.61 -11.87 -5.45
C VAL A 39 -11.07 -12.26 -5.69
N SER A 40 -12.02 -11.49 -5.18
CA SER A 40 -13.45 -11.76 -5.33
C SER A 40 -14.06 -11.15 -6.59
N GLY A 41 -13.37 -10.22 -7.24
CA GLY A 41 -13.81 -9.56 -8.46
C GLY A 41 -12.80 -8.53 -8.96
N GLY A 42 -13.10 -7.91 -10.10
CA GLY A 42 -12.29 -6.81 -10.60
C GLY A 42 -12.66 -6.35 -12.00
N ASN A 43 -11.89 -5.40 -12.51
CA ASN A 43 -12.01 -4.82 -13.84
C ASN A 43 -10.64 -4.68 -14.49
N VAL A 44 -10.58 -4.82 -15.82
CA VAL A 44 -9.37 -4.55 -16.60
C VAL A 44 -9.70 -3.54 -17.70
N SER A 45 -9.00 -2.42 -17.68
CA SER A 45 -9.11 -1.34 -18.66
C SER A 45 -7.79 -1.23 -19.45
N PHE A 46 -7.88 -1.51 -20.75
CA PHE A 46 -6.76 -1.39 -21.68
C PHE A 46 -6.94 -0.19 -22.62
N TYR A 47 -5.90 0.13 -23.39
CA TYR A 47 -5.88 1.24 -24.35
C TYR A 47 -5.97 2.62 -23.71
N ASN A 48 -5.54 2.74 -22.44
CA ASN A 48 -5.38 4.03 -21.77
C ASN A 48 -4.10 4.71 -22.26
N GLU A 49 -4.15 5.29 -23.45
CA GLU A 49 -3.04 5.99 -24.07
C GLU A 49 -3.51 7.17 -24.93
N ASN A 50 -2.62 8.13 -25.14
CA ASN A 50 -2.82 9.26 -26.03
C ASN A 50 -1.57 9.46 -26.92
N PRO A 51 -1.54 10.44 -27.84
CA PRO A 51 -0.38 10.64 -28.72
C PRO A 51 0.96 10.89 -28.00
N LYS A 52 0.95 11.27 -26.72
CA LYS A 52 2.15 11.46 -25.89
C LYS A 52 2.64 10.15 -25.25
N GLY A 53 1.81 9.11 -25.21
CA GLY A 53 2.16 7.82 -24.64
C GLY A 53 1.02 7.16 -23.87
N ALA A 54 1.31 5.96 -23.35
CA ALA A 54 0.44 5.26 -22.42
C ALA A 54 0.49 5.90 -21.02
N ILE A 55 -0.59 5.71 -20.25
CA ILE A 55 -0.54 5.95 -18.81
C ILE A 55 0.47 5.04 -18.14
N ASP A 56 0.86 5.40 -16.93
CA ASP A 56 1.58 4.48 -16.07
C ASP A 56 0.70 3.29 -15.68
N PRO A 57 1.28 2.08 -15.54
CA PRO A 57 0.59 0.93 -14.95
C PRO A 57 -0.08 1.32 -13.63
N THR A 58 -1.40 1.27 -13.57
CA THR A 58 -2.17 1.74 -12.41
C THR A 58 -3.12 0.64 -11.91
N PRO A 59 -2.60 -0.34 -11.14
CA PRO A 59 -3.42 -1.29 -10.43
C PRO A 59 -4.02 -0.65 -9.18
N VAL A 60 -5.33 -0.55 -9.12
CA VAL A 60 -6.04 -0.13 -7.90
C VAL A 60 -6.57 -1.37 -7.20
N VAL A 61 -6.21 -1.55 -5.93
CA VAL A 61 -6.68 -2.67 -5.09
C VAL A 61 -7.61 -2.14 -4.02
N GLY A 62 -8.84 -2.64 -3.99
CA GLY A 62 -9.78 -2.44 -2.88
C GLY A 62 -9.80 -3.67 -2.00
N MET A 63 -9.82 -3.50 -0.69
CA MET A 63 -9.86 -4.61 0.27
C MET A 63 -11.09 -4.51 1.18
N LEU A 64 -11.69 -5.66 1.45
CA LEU A 64 -12.78 -5.82 2.41
C LEU A 64 -12.38 -6.77 3.54
N GLY A 65 -12.60 -6.32 4.76
CA GLY A 65 -12.42 -7.10 5.99
C GLY A 65 -13.62 -6.95 6.92
N LEU A 66 -13.75 -7.88 7.86
CA LEU A 66 -14.77 -7.84 8.90
C LEU A 66 -14.13 -7.42 10.22
N ILE A 67 -14.74 -6.45 10.89
CA ILE A 67 -14.43 -6.11 12.27
C ILE A 67 -15.44 -6.83 13.15
N GLU A 68 -15.00 -7.86 13.87
CA GLU A 68 -15.89 -8.73 14.65
C GLU A 68 -16.53 -8.03 15.84
N LYS A 69 -15.82 -7.06 16.43
CA LYS A 69 -16.27 -6.29 17.59
C LYS A 69 -15.85 -4.83 17.41
N MET A 70 -16.77 -3.91 17.65
CA MET A 70 -16.48 -2.47 17.57
C MET A 70 -15.36 -2.03 18.51
N ASP A 71 -15.18 -2.75 19.61
CA ASP A 71 -14.07 -2.53 20.55
C ASP A 71 -12.67 -2.76 19.96
N PHE A 72 -12.57 -3.42 18.80
CA PHE A 72 -11.30 -3.60 18.07
C PHE A 72 -11.05 -2.50 17.03
N LEU A 73 -11.95 -1.52 16.91
CA LEU A 73 -11.75 -0.38 16.03
C LEU A 73 -10.57 0.47 16.52
N CYS A 74 -9.50 0.47 15.75
CA CYS A 74 -8.33 1.32 15.98
C CYS A 74 -8.35 2.49 15.01
N THR A 75 -8.08 3.70 15.49
CA THR A 75 -8.09 4.92 14.66
C THR A 75 -6.67 5.50 14.58
N PRO A 76 -6.36 6.27 13.52
CA PRO A 76 -4.97 6.62 13.25
C PRO A 76 -4.38 7.71 14.15
N TRP A 77 -5.21 8.56 14.77
CA TRP A 77 -4.78 9.79 15.46
C TRP A 77 -4.17 9.54 16.83
N PHE A 78 -3.20 10.35 17.24
CA PHE A 78 -2.66 10.35 18.61
C PHE A 78 -3.78 10.51 19.64
N LYS A 79 -3.69 9.78 20.76
CA LYS A 79 -4.75 9.74 21.77
C LYS A 79 -4.38 10.43 23.07
N LYS A 80 -3.18 10.21 23.57
CA LYS A 80 -2.74 10.72 24.88
C LYS A 80 -1.31 11.20 24.82
N GLU A 81 -1.04 12.28 25.54
CA GLU A 81 0.32 12.69 25.81
C GLU A 81 1.04 11.60 26.63
N GLY A 82 2.31 11.36 26.32
CA GLY A 82 3.11 10.31 26.95
C GLY A 82 2.96 8.91 26.34
N ASP A 83 2.05 8.71 25.38
CA ASP A 83 2.00 7.46 24.62
C ASP A 83 3.32 7.26 23.83
N LEU A 84 3.84 6.03 23.83
CA LEU A 84 5.01 5.67 23.05
C LEU A 84 4.64 5.49 21.58
N ILE A 85 5.48 6.02 20.69
CA ILE A 85 5.37 5.80 19.24
C ILE A 85 6.32 4.68 18.85
N ILE A 86 5.78 3.62 18.25
CA ILE A 86 6.53 2.44 17.83
C ILE A 86 6.32 2.25 16.32
N LEU A 87 7.42 2.07 15.59
CA LEU A 87 7.39 1.67 14.18
C LEU A 87 7.40 0.13 14.10
N LEU A 88 6.38 -0.46 13.49
CA LEU A 88 6.39 -1.86 13.09
C LEU A 88 7.04 -1.98 11.71
N GLY A 89 7.99 -2.91 11.57
CA GLY A 89 8.73 -3.10 10.32
C GLY A 89 10.11 -2.43 10.32
N GLU A 90 10.59 -2.04 9.15
CA GLU A 90 11.91 -1.44 8.95
C GLU A 90 11.79 -0.23 8.03
N CYS A 91 12.47 0.86 8.38
CA CYS A 91 12.64 1.99 7.48
C CYS A 91 14.03 1.88 6.86
N ARG A 92 14.09 1.80 5.52
CA ARG A 92 15.32 1.73 4.74
C ARG A 92 15.55 3.03 4.00
N GLU A 93 16.79 3.27 3.59
CA GLU A 93 17.19 4.42 2.77
C GLU A 93 16.78 4.22 1.30
N GLU A 94 15.47 4.08 1.05
CA GLU A 94 14.89 3.80 -0.26
C GLU A 94 14.00 4.98 -0.70
N ILE A 95 14.48 5.77 -1.66
CA ILE A 95 13.78 6.97 -2.15
C ILE A 95 13.33 6.88 -3.62
N GLY A 96 13.61 5.75 -4.29
CA GLY A 96 13.25 5.58 -5.70
C GLY A 96 11.73 5.52 -5.88
N GLY A 97 11.23 6.24 -6.88
CA GLY A 97 9.79 6.35 -7.13
C GLY A 97 8.98 7.07 -6.04
N SER A 98 9.63 7.72 -5.07
CA SER A 98 8.95 8.43 -3.99
C SER A 98 8.40 9.79 -4.40
N GLU A 99 7.36 10.24 -3.69
CA GLU A 99 6.82 11.61 -3.80
C GLU A 99 7.90 12.68 -3.58
N TYR A 100 8.86 12.43 -2.68
CA TYR A 100 9.97 13.35 -2.45
C TYR A 100 10.80 13.58 -3.73
N LEU A 101 11.13 12.50 -4.44
CA LEU A 101 11.94 12.58 -5.65
C LEU A 101 11.18 13.31 -6.78
N GLN A 102 9.88 13.06 -6.88
CA GLN A 102 9.02 13.72 -7.87
C GLN A 102 8.82 15.22 -7.57
N LEU A 103 8.48 15.57 -6.33
CA LEU A 103 8.10 16.95 -5.97
C LEU A 103 9.30 17.88 -5.83
N ILE A 104 10.40 17.40 -5.26
CA ILE A 104 11.58 18.23 -4.98
C ILE A 104 12.56 18.23 -6.14
N HIS A 105 12.73 17.07 -6.80
CA HIS A 105 13.74 16.91 -7.86
C HIS A 105 13.13 16.80 -9.26
N GLY A 106 11.81 16.67 -9.40
CA GLY A 106 11.16 16.49 -10.70
C GLY A 106 11.50 15.16 -11.37
N LEU A 107 11.96 14.16 -10.60
CA LEU A 107 12.47 12.90 -11.13
C LEU A 107 11.51 11.74 -10.84
N LYS A 108 11.27 10.93 -11.86
CA LYS A 108 10.64 9.62 -11.75
C LYS A 108 11.67 8.53 -12.04
N ALA A 109 12.50 8.24 -11.04
CA ALA A 109 13.67 7.37 -11.18
C ALA A 109 13.99 6.60 -9.89
N GLY A 110 14.99 5.73 -9.96
CA GLY A 110 15.47 4.93 -8.85
C GLY A 110 14.76 3.58 -8.70
N GLN A 111 15.32 2.73 -7.86
CA GLN A 111 14.71 1.45 -7.50
C GLN A 111 13.62 1.68 -6.45
N THR A 112 12.43 1.15 -6.68
CA THR A 112 11.33 1.20 -5.71
C THR A 112 11.68 0.44 -4.43
N PRO A 113 11.05 0.78 -3.28
CA PRO A 113 11.25 0.06 -2.04
C PRO A 113 11.09 -1.46 -2.20
N ARG A 114 11.97 -2.24 -1.55
CA ARG A 114 11.89 -3.69 -1.60
C ARG A 114 10.73 -4.19 -0.74
N LEU A 115 9.89 -5.05 -1.32
CA LEU A 115 8.79 -5.71 -0.62
C LEU A 115 9.16 -7.14 -0.24
N ASP A 116 9.09 -7.44 1.05
CA ASP A 116 9.15 -8.79 1.60
C ASP A 116 7.74 -9.15 2.11
N LEU A 117 7.06 -10.04 1.40
CA LEU A 117 5.66 -10.37 1.66
C LEU A 117 5.46 -11.15 2.95
N GLU A 118 6.42 -11.97 3.36
CA GLU A 118 6.35 -12.71 4.62
C GLU A 118 6.51 -11.76 5.80
N ARG A 119 7.43 -10.78 5.66
CA ARG A 119 7.56 -9.71 6.65
C ARG A 119 6.32 -8.84 6.71
N GLU A 120 5.73 -8.49 5.58
CA GLU A 120 4.48 -7.73 5.54
C GLU A 120 3.35 -8.47 6.26
N ARG A 121 3.18 -9.77 5.99
CA ARG A 121 2.23 -10.62 6.74
C ARG A 121 2.47 -10.55 8.25
N ALA A 122 3.72 -10.70 8.69
CA ALA A 122 4.05 -10.63 10.10
C ALA A 122 3.74 -9.27 10.74
N VAL A 123 3.95 -8.16 10.02
CA VAL A 123 3.58 -6.80 10.48
C VAL A 123 2.06 -6.67 10.62
N GLN A 124 1.30 -7.12 9.63
CA GLN A 124 -0.17 -7.09 9.66
C GLN A 124 -0.73 -7.92 10.82
N ASP A 125 -0.25 -9.16 10.98
CA ASP A 125 -0.66 -10.06 12.05
C ASP A 125 -0.33 -9.47 13.42
N THR A 126 0.89 -8.97 13.60
CA THR A 126 1.32 -8.31 14.85
C THR A 126 0.44 -7.10 15.16
N CYS A 127 0.15 -6.25 14.17
CA CYS A 127 -0.69 -5.07 14.33
C CYS A 127 -2.11 -5.46 14.80
N LEU A 128 -2.72 -6.45 14.15
CA LEU A 128 -4.03 -6.96 14.52
C LEU A 128 -4.05 -7.59 15.92
N GLU A 129 -3.01 -8.33 16.29
CA GLU A 129 -2.86 -8.93 17.62
C GLU A 129 -2.78 -7.87 18.71
N VAL A 130 -1.94 -6.84 18.57
CA VAL A 130 -1.81 -5.79 19.60
C VAL A 130 -3.06 -4.93 19.72
N ILE A 131 -3.79 -4.72 18.61
CA ILE A 131 -5.10 -4.03 18.62
C ILE A 131 -6.12 -4.88 19.39
N ARG A 132 -6.22 -6.18 19.09
CA ARG A 132 -7.14 -7.10 19.77
C ARG A 132 -6.83 -7.25 21.26
N ALA A 133 -5.55 -7.22 21.63
CA ALA A 133 -5.08 -7.24 23.01
C ALA A 133 -5.23 -5.88 23.72
N ARG A 134 -5.67 -4.83 23.02
CA ARG A 134 -5.84 -3.45 23.53
C ARG A 134 -4.55 -2.86 24.10
N LEU A 135 -3.41 -3.19 23.49
CA LEU A 135 -2.10 -2.68 23.89
C LEU A 135 -1.75 -1.36 23.20
N VAL A 136 -2.45 -1.00 22.13
CA VAL A 136 -2.24 0.24 21.37
C VAL A 136 -3.49 1.12 21.36
N SER A 137 -3.29 2.43 21.48
CA SER A 137 -4.36 3.44 21.43
C SER A 137 -4.73 3.86 19.99
N SER A 138 -3.77 3.74 19.07
CA SER A 138 -3.87 4.18 17.67
C SER A 138 -2.90 3.42 16.79
N ALA A 139 -3.22 3.29 15.50
CA ALA A 139 -2.35 2.68 14.49
C ALA A 139 -2.56 3.37 13.13
N HIS A 140 -1.46 3.69 12.44
CA HIS A 140 -1.43 4.32 11.12
C HIS A 140 -0.28 3.71 10.33
N ASP A 141 -0.47 3.44 9.05
CA ASP A 141 0.55 2.93 8.15
C ASP A 141 1.55 4.02 7.70
N CYS A 142 2.71 3.61 7.20
CA CYS A 142 3.73 4.54 6.69
C CYS A 142 3.83 4.40 5.16
N SER A 143 3.06 5.22 4.44
CA SER A 143 2.92 5.14 2.98
C SER A 143 3.63 6.31 2.26
N GLU A 144 2.96 6.96 1.31
CA GLU A 144 3.45 8.08 0.52
C GLU A 144 3.93 9.24 1.40
N GLY A 145 5.08 9.82 1.02
CA GLY A 145 5.74 10.87 1.80
C GLY A 145 6.56 10.35 3.00
N GLY A 146 6.43 9.07 3.35
CA GLY A 146 7.25 8.39 4.35
C GLY A 146 7.00 8.86 5.79
N LEU A 147 7.88 8.42 6.69
CA LEU A 147 7.66 8.53 8.15
C LEU A 147 7.39 9.96 8.63
N ALA A 148 8.06 10.95 8.05
CA ALA A 148 7.85 12.35 8.43
C ALA A 148 6.42 12.83 8.11
N VAL A 149 5.88 12.43 6.97
CA VAL A 149 4.50 12.78 6.57
C VAL A 149 3.50 11.98 7.39
N SER A 150 3.72 10.67 7.59
CA SER A 150 2.85 9.84 8.43
C SER A 150 2.71 10.39 9.85
N LEU A 151 3.83 10.76 10.49
CA LEU A 151 3.81 11.39 11.82
C LEU A 151 3.09 12.74 11.85
N ASN A 152 3.13 13.50 10.75
CA ASN A 152 2.39 14.74 10.63
C ASN A 152 0.88 14.49 10.50
N LEU A 153 0.46 13.54 9.67
CA LEU A 153 -0.95 13.20 9.44
C LEU A 153 -1.64 12.69 10.71
N ILE A 154 -0.92 11.92 11.54
CA ILE A 154 -1.43 11.35 12.80
C ILE A 154 -1.76 12.44 13.84
N ARG A 155 -1.14 13.62 13.76
CA ARG A 155 -1.38 14.71 14.72
C ARG A 155 -2.83 15.20 14.73
N GLY A 156 -3.60 14.88 13.69
CA GLY A 156 -4.99 15.29 13.57
C GLY A 156 -5.11 16.78 13.24
N ARG A 157 -6.14 17.07 12.44
CA ARG A 157 -6.65 18.43 12.24
C ARG A 157 -7.14 18.93 13.60
N VAL A 158 -6.34 19.74 14.28
CA VAL A 158 -6.83 20.63 15.34
C VAL A 158 -7.64 21.74 14.69
#